data_AF-A0ABD5S1Q7-F1
#
_entry.id   AF-A0ABD5S1Q7-F1
#
_cell.length_a   1.000
_cell.length_b   1.000
_cell.length_c   1.000
_cell.angle_alpha   90.00
_cell.angle_beta   90.00
_cell.angle_gamma   90.00
#
_symmetry.space_group_name_H-M   'P 1'
#
loop_
_entity.id
_entity.type
_entity.pdbx_description
1 polymer ?
#
loop_
_entity_poly.entity_id
_entity_poly.type
_entity_poly.pdbx_seq_one_letter_code
_entity_poly.pdbx_strand_id
1 'polypeptide(L)'
;MPTESALGPPPSMAEAADDLTPMLRQYYELCERYDDALVLFQVGDFYEAFCEAAEVVARTCEVTLTKREDSTGTYPMAGLPIDNAAAYLERLLDAGYRVAVADQVEDADQASGLV
;
A
#
# COMPACT_ATOMS: atom_id res chain seq x y z
N MET A 1 -5.12 -19.70 -3.46
CA MET A 1 -3.68 -19.55 -3.22
C MET A 1 -3.39 -18.08 -3.37
N PRO A 2 -2.72 -17.43 -2.41
CA PRO A 2 -2.30 -16.03 -2.57
C PRO A 2 -1.41 -15.94 -3.82
N THR A 3 -1.72 -15.01 -4.71
CA THR A 3 -0.96 -14.83 -5.95
C THR A 3 0.40 -14.25 -5.57
N GLU A 4 1.50 -14.98 -5.81
CA GLU A 4 2.86 -14.59 -5.44
C GLU A 4 3.29 -13.20 -5.96
N SER A 5 2.63 -12.68 -7.01
CA SER A 5 2.90 -11.36 -7.59
C SER A 5 2.37 -10.18 -6.76
N ALA A 6 1.41 -10.42 -5.86
CA ALA A 6 0.84 -9.35 -5.02
C ALA A 6 1.61 -9.11 -3.72
N LEU A 7 2.58 -9.96 -3.41
CA LEU A 7 3.42 -9.89 -2.22
C LEU A 7 4.80 -9.33 -2.62
N GLY A 8 5.31 -8.38 -1.84
CA GLY A 8 6.60 -7.76 -2.09
C GLY A 8 6.62 -6.61 -3.09
N PRO A 9 7.81 -6.23 -3.59
CA PRO A 9 7.99 -5.01 -4.38
C PRO A 9 7.31 -5.16 -5.74
N PRO A 10 6.30 -4.32 -6.05
CA PRO A 10 5.56 -4.49 -7.29
C PRO A 10 6.48 -4.19 -8.48
N PRO A 11 6.51 -5.05 -9.52
CA PRO A 11 7.36 -4.86 -10.69
C PRO A 11 7.06 -3.54 -11.39
N SER A 12 5.79 -3.08 -11.33
CA SER A 12 5.36 -1.78 -11.87
C SER A 12 6.04 -0.58 -11.20
N MET A 13 6.44 -0.68 -9.93
CA MET A 13 7.23 0.35 -9.27
C MET A 13 8.73 0.13 -9.44
N ALA A 14 9.18 -1.12 -9.59
CA ALA A 14 10.58 -1.44 -9.84
C ALA A 14 11.09 -0.80 -11.15
N GLU A 15 10.25 -0.76 -12.19
CA GLU A 15 10.58 -0.11 -13.47
C GLU A 15 10.74 1.42 -13.34
N ALA A 16 10.10 2.04 -12.35
CA ALA A 16 10.13 3.48 -12.10
C ALA A 16 10.95 3.88 -10.85
N ALA A 17 11.65 2.93 -10.21
CA ALA A 17 12.25 3.09 -8.87
C ALA A 17 13.16 4.32 -8.70
N ASP A 18 13.86 4.72 -9.78
CA ASP A 18 14.76 5.87 -9.80
C ASP A 18 13.99 7.22 -9.84
N ASP A 19 12.81 7.24 -10.46
CA ASP A 19 11.97 8.43 -10.65
C ASP A 19 10.86 8.57 -9.59
N LEU A 20 10.57 7.50 -8.82
CA LEU A 20 9.54 7.48 -7.78
C LEU A 20 9.62 8.68 -6.83
N THR A 21 8.45 9.21 -6.46
CA THR A 21 8.36 10.24 -5.42
C THR A 21 8.90 9.72 -4.09
N PRO A 22 9.38 10.59 -3.18
CA PRO A 22 9.94 10.18 -1.89
C PRO A 22 9.02 9.28 -1.06
N MET A 23 7.70 9.44 -1.23
CA MET A 23 6.67 8.60 -0.60
C MET A 23 6.61 7.20 -1.22
N LEU A 24 6.54 7.12 -2.55
CA LEU A 24 6.47 5.83 -3.26
C LEU A 24 7.77 5.04 -3.13
N ARG A 25 8.92 5.72 -3.06
CA ARG A 25 10.21 5.08 -2.77
C ARG A 25 10.21 4.40 -1.40
N GLN A 26 9.74 5.08 -0.35
CA GLN A 26 9.63 4.49 0.99
C GLN A 26 8.68 3.30 1.01
N TYR A 27 7.53 3.41 0.33
CA TYR A 27 6.61 2.28 0.17
C TYR A 27 7.30 1.10 -0.52
N TYR A 28 8.02 1.35 -1.62
CA TYR A 28 8.77 0.32 -2.34
C TYR A 28 9.82 -0.37 -1.46
N GLU A 29 10.61 0.38 -0.69
CA GLU A 29 11.61 -0.16 0.24
C GLU A 29 10.96 -1.03 1.33
N LEU A 30 9.78 -0.63 1.83
CA LEU A 30 9.01 -1.45 2.78
C LEU A 30 8.49 -2.73 2.13
N CYS A 31 7.98 -2.66 0.90
CA CYS A 31 7.58 -3.83 0.13
C CYS A 31 8.77 -4.77 -0.12
N GLU A 32 9.97 -4.24 -0.40
CA GLU A 32 11.18 -5.05 -0.57
C GLU A 32 11.60 -5.72 0.74
N ARG A 33 11.41 -5.05 1.87
CA ARG A 33 11.70 -5.60 3.20
C ARG A 33 10.71 -6.68 3.64
N TYR A 34 9.46 -6.56 3.21
CA TYR A 34 8.36 -7.46 3.55
C TYR A 34 7.85 -8.14 2.29
N ASP A 35 8.72 -8.91 1.62
CA ASP A 35 8.39 -9.60 0.36
C ASP A 35 7.31 -10.67 0.50
N ASP A 36 7.08 -11.13 1.73
CA ASP A 36 6.08 -12.14 2.07
C ASP A 36 4.73 -11.58 2.55
N ALA A 37 4.56 -10.24 2.56
CA ALA A 37 3.37 -9.58 3.10
C ALA A 37 2.83 -8.45 2.21
N LEU A 38 1.52 -8.18 2.35
CA LEU A 38 0.85 -7.01 1.79
C LEU A 38 1.18 -5.80 2.66
N VAL A 39 1.90 -4.84 2.10
CA VAL A 39 2.21 -3.59 2.79
C VAL A 39 1.05 -2.62 2.66
N LEU A 40 0.53 -2.16 3.80
CA LEU A 40 -0.46 -1.11 3.91
C LEU A 40 0.20 0.13 4.50
N PHE A 41 0.18 1.23 3.77
CA PHE A 41 0.78 2.49 4.17
C PHE A 41 -0.28 3.40 4.76
N GLN A 42 -0.06 3.91 5.98
CA GLN A 42 -0.99 4.85 6.57
C GLN A 42 -0.84 6.23 5.94
N VAL A 43 -1.95 6.77 5.43
CA VAL A 43 -2.03 8.12 4.89
C VAL A 43 -3.25 8.79 5.50
N GLY A 44 -3.02 9.60 6.54
CA GLY A 44 -4.09 10.21 7.32
C GLY A 44 -4.98 9.15 8.00
N ASP A 45 -6.27 9.18 7.69
CA ASP A 45 -7.29 8.27 8.26
C ASP A 45 -7.50 6.99 7.44
N PHE A 46 -6.63 6.70 6.47
CA PHE A 46 -6.72 5.54 5.58
C PHE A 46 -5.43 4.71 5.56
N TYR A 47 -5.59 3.39 5.46
CA TYR A 47 -4.52 2.48 5.04
C TYR A 47 -4.60 2.28 3.53
N GLU A 48 -3.56 2.69 2.83
CA GLU A 48 -3.47 2.61 1.37
C GLU A 48 -2.50 1.50 0.96
N ALA A 49 -2.96 0.63 0.05
CA ALA A 49 -2.13 -0.30 -0.70
C ALA A 49 -1.91 0.24 -2.11
N PHE A 50 -0.80 -0.11 -2.75
CA PHE A 50 -0.50 0.29 -4.13
C PHE A 50 -0.21 -0.91 -5.05
N CYS A 51 -0.37 -0.71 -6.37
CA CYS A 51 -0.11 -1.70 -7.41
C CYS A 51 -0.87 -3.02 -7.21
N GLU A 52 -0.20 -4.17 -7.31
CA GLU A 52 -0.85 -5.48 -7.22
C GLU A 52 -1.45 -5.73 -5.83
N ALA A 53 -0.84 -5.19 -4.77
CA ALA A 53 -1.40 -5.23 -3.43
C ALA A 53 -2.76 -4.49 -3.37
N ALA A 54 -2.90 -3.37 -4.08
CA ALA A 54 -4.16 -2.65 -4.18
C ALA A 54 -5.25 -3.48 -4.87
N GLU A 55 -4.91 -4.19 -5.95
CA GLU A 55 -5.86 -5.04 -6.67
C GLU A 55 -6.34 -6.21 -5.79
N VAL A 56 -5.42 -6.81 -5.02
CA VAL A 56 -5.76 -7.88 -4.08
C VAL A 56 -6.63 -7.36 -2.95
N VAL A 57 -6.29 -6.21 -2.37
CA VAL A 57 -7.08 -5.57 -1.31
C VAL A 57 -8.46 -5.21 -1.84
N ALA A 58 -8.56 -4.54 -2.99
CA ALA A 58 -9.84 -4.19 -3.62
C ALA A 58 -10.72 -5.41 -3.88
N ARG A 59 -10.14 -6.50 -4.39
CA ARG A 59 -10.87 -7.74 -4.66
C ARG A 59 -11.29 -8.48 -3.39
N THR A 60 -10.43 -8.53 -2.39
CA THR A 60 -10.64 -9.34 -1.17
C THR A 60 -11.54 -8.63 -0.16
N CYS A 61 -11.31 -7.34 0.01
CA CYS A 61 -12.06 -6.46 0.91
C CYS A 61 -13.30 -5.84 0.24
N GLU A 62 -13.49 -6.07 -1.06
CA GLU A 62 -14.57 -5.48 -1.88
C GLU A 62 -14.60 -3.95 -1.80
N VAL A 63 -13.41 -3.34 -1.79
CA VAL A 63 -13.26 -1.87 -1.77
C VAL A 63 -13.02 -1.31 -3.15
N THR A 64 -13.22 0.00 -3.29
CA THR A 64 -13.02 0.68 -4.57
C THR A 64 -11.54 0.75 -4.88
N LEU A 65 -11.14 0.11 -5.99
CA LEU A 65 -9.81 0.30 -6.57
C LEU A 65 -9.75 1.68 -7.20
N THR A 66 -8.94 2.56 -6.64
CA THR A 66 -8.62 3.87 -7.20
C THR A 66 -7.26 3.79 -7.89
N LYS A 67 -6.82 4.92 -8.44
CA LYS A 67 -5.51 5.02 -9.08
C LYS A 67 -4.93 6.37 -8.74
N ARG A 68 -3.65 6.35 -8.40
CA ARG A 68 -2.83 7.52 -8.18
C ARG A 68 -2.08 7.83 -9.47
N GLU A 69 -2.20 9.06 -9.96
CA GLU A 69 -1.42 9.54 -11.09
C GLU A 69 -0.41 10.55 -10.55
N ASP A 70 0.87 10.19 -10.63
CA ASP A 70 1.98 11.04 -10.27
C ASP A 70 2.84 11.32 -11.51
N SER A 71 3.84 12.20 -11.37
CA SER A 71 4.77 12.55 -12.46
C SER A 71 5.52 11.35 -13.06
N THR A 72 5.56 10.24 -12.33
CA THR A 72 6.33 9.03 -12.62
C THR A 72 5.48 7.94 -13.29
N GLY A 73 4.14 8.07 -13.27
CA GLY A 73 3.22 7.09 -13.83
C GLY A 73 1.86 7.04 -13.12
N THR A 74 1.06 6.06 -13.52
CA THR A 74 -0.24 5.77 -12.90
C THR A 74 -0.18 4.45 -12.15
N TYR A 75 -0.39 4.48 -10.84
CA TYR A 75 -0.35 3.31 -9.97
C TYR A 75 -1.76 3.01 -9.42
N PRO A 76 -2.25 1.76 -9.50
CA PRO A 76 -3.46 1.36 -8.78
C PRO A 76 -3.28 1.59 -7.28
N MET A 77 -4.32 2.06 -6.59
CA MET A 77 -4.31 2.15 -5.14
C MET A 77 -5.65 1.72 -4.54
N ALA A 78 -5.63 1.20 -3.33
CA ALA A 78 -6.85 0.82 -2.61
C ALA A 78 -6.73 1.31 -1.17
N GLY A 79 -7.70 2.13 -0.77
CA GLY A 79 -7.77 2.71 0.57
C GLY A 79 -8.76 1.98 1.46
N LEU A 80 -8.34 1.64 2.67
CA LEU A 80 -9.15 1.06 3.73
C LEU A 80 -9.28 2.10 4.86
N PRO A 81 -10.49 2.48 5.29
CA PRO A 81 -10.65 3.41 6.41
C PRO A 81 -10.12 2.77 7.70
N ILE A 82 -9.28 3.48 8.46
CA ILE A 82 -8.63 2.95 9.68
C ILE A 82 -9.67 2.52 10.72
N ASP A 83 -10.75 3.27 10.89
CA ASP A 83 -11.87 2.94 11.79
C ASP A 83 -12.44 1.52 11.56
N ASN A 84 -12.46 1.06 10.31
CA ASN A 84 -12.97 -0.27 9.95
C ASN A 84 -11.88 -1.21 9.45
N ALA A 85 -10.60 -0.84 9.59
CA ALA A 85 -9.48 -1.61 9.08
C ALA A 85 -9.40 -3.00 9.70
N ALA A 86 -9.75 -3.15 10.98
CA ALA A 86 -9.73 -4.44 11.66
C ALA A 86 -10.51 -5.52 10.90
N ALA A 87 -11.74 -5.23 10.47
CA ALA A 87 -12.56 -6.17 9.73
C ALA A 87 -11.97 -6.52 8.35
N TYR A 88 -11.36 -5.54 7.68
CA TYR A 88 -10.70 -5.76 6.39
C TYR A 88 -9.41 -6.56 6.52
N LEU A 89 -8.61 -6.29 7.55
CA LEU A 89 -7.40 -7.03 7.89
C LEU A 89 -7.73 -8.49 8.21
N GLU A 90 -8.80 -8.75 8.99
CA GLU A 90 -9.26 -10.11 9.25
C GLU A 90 -9.60 -10.86 7.95
N ARG A 91 -10.27 -10.21 6.99
CA ARG A 91 -10.57 -10.81 5.68
C ARG A 91 -9.30 -11.16 4.89
N LEU A 92 -8.29 -10.29 4.93
CA LEU A 92 -7.00 -10.55 4.27
C LEU A 92 -6.24 -11.71 4.92
N LEU A 93 -6.24 -11.76 6.25
CA LEU A 93 -5.64 -12.85 7.04
C LEU A 93 -6.36 -14.18 6.81
N ASP A 94 -7.70 -14.19 6.77
CA ASP A 94 -8.51 -15.39 6.50
C ASP A 94 -8.32 -15.90 5.07
N ALA A 95 -8.12 -14.98 4.12
CA ALA A 95 -7.71 -15.31 2.75
C ALA A 95 -6.27 -15.85 2.63
N GLY A 96 -5.52 -15.87 3.74
CA GLY A 96 -4.17 -16.44 3.83
C GLY A 96 -3.04 -15.46 3.45
N TYR A 97 -3.32 -14.16 3.41
CA TYR A 97 -2.29 -13.14 3.19
C TYR A 97 -1.70 -12.67 4.52
N ARG A 98 -0.39 -12.42 4.53
CA ARG A 98 0.26 -11.66 5.62
C ARG A 98 0.08 -10.19 5.32
N VAL A 99 -0.16 -9.37 6.35
CA VAL A 99 -0.35 -7.93 6.20
C VAL A 99 0.65 -7.20 7.08
N ALA A 100 1.43 -6.31 6.49
CA ALA A 100 2.35 -5.42 7.15
C ALA A 100 1.77 -4.00 7.12
N VAL A 101 1.52 -3.41 8.28
CA VAL A 101 0.99 -2.04 8.38
C VAL A 101 2.14 -1.11 8.73
N ALA A 102 2.38 -0.11 7.88
CA ALA A 102 3.35 0.94 8.09
C ALA A 102 2.62 2.21 8.55
N ASP A 103 2.80 2.56 9.82
CA ASP A 103 2.27 3.76 10.45
C ASP A 103 3.25 4.93 10.26
N GLN A 104 2.74 6.14 10.01
CA GLN A 104 3.59 7.31 9.83
C GLN A 104 4.00 7.86 11.21
N VAL A 105 5.25 7.59 11.60
CA VAL A 105 5.79 7.93 12.94
C VAL A 105 5.95 9.45 13.18
N GLU A 106 5.78 10.28 12.15
CA GLU A 106 5.86 11.74 12.28
C GLU A 106 4.49 12.38 12.51
N ASP A 107 4.33 13.00 13.68
CA ASP A 107 3.24 13.92 14.04
C ASP A 107 3.00 14.93 12.90
N ALA A 108 1.78 14.96 12.35
CA ALA A 108 1.36 15.89 11.31
C ALA A 108 1.56 17.38 11.70
N ASP A 109 1.70 17.67 13.00
CA ASP A 109 1.93 19.00 13.56
C ASP A 109 3.39 19.49 13.42
N GLN A 110 4.35 18.61 13.07
CA GLN A 110 5.76 18.96 12.87
C GLN A 110 6.22 18.87 11.40
N ALA A 111 5.34 18.53 10.47
CA ALA A 111 5.65 18.46 9.04
C ALA A 111 5.63 19.88 8.42
N SER A 112 6.69 20.65 8.68
CA SER A 112 6.92 21.90 7.97
C SER A 112 7.41 21.60 6.55
N GLY A 113 6.47 21.34 5.64
CA GLY A 113 6.69 21.39 4.19
C GLY A 113 6.91 20.04 3.52
N LEU A 114 5.82 19.33 3.24
CA LEU A 114 5.69 18.63 1.96
C LEU A 114 4.22 18.68 1.54
N VAL A 115 3.87 19.80 0.89
CA VAL A 115 2.73 19.93 -0.03
C VAL A 115 3.31 19.90 -1.44
#